data_AF-A0A5B9QUP0-F1
#
_entry.id   AF-A0A5B9QUP0-F1
#
_cell.length_a   1.000
_cell.length_b   1.000
_cell.length_c   1.000
_cell.angle_alpha   90.00
_cell.angle_beta   90.00
_cell.angle_gamma   90.00
#
_symmetry.space_group_name_H-M   'P 1'
#
loop_
_entity.id
_entity.type
_entity.pdbx_description
1 polymer ?
#
loop_
_entity_poly.entity_id
_entity_poly.type
_entity_poly.pdbx_seq_one_letter_code
_entity_poly.pdbx_strand_id
1 'polypeptide(L)' 'MFRKAFVTAAVLVLLEIFAASYSSARMISPGNPYRSFNISGINYGSMQWERTNRGRTNYRHRSNSFRYRRR' A
#
# COMPACT_ATOMS: atom_id res chain seq x y z
N MET A 1 -9.47 -1.20 42.93
CA MET A 1 -8.40 -1.86 42.13
C MET A 1 -8.75 -1.97 40.64
N PHE A 2 -10.01 -2.26 40.28
CA PHE A 2 -10.48 -2.41 38.89
C PHE A 2 -10.28 -1.21 37.95
N ARG A 3 -10.39 0.03 38.44
CA ARG A 3 -10.26 1.24 37.62
C ARG A 3 -8.85 1.40 37.03
N LYS A 4 -7.82 1.02 37.79
CA LYS A 4 -6.42 1.06 37.32
C LYS A 4 -6.17 -0.02 36.28
N ALA A 5 -6.70 -1.22 36.50
CA ALA A 5 -6.61 -2.35 35.55
C ALA A 5 -7.27 -2.03 34.20
N PHE A 6 -8.42 -1.33 34.22
CA PHE A 6 -9.11 -0.92 33.01
C PHE A 6 -8.31 0.12 32.21
N VAL A 7 -7.74 1.11 32.90
CA VAL A 7 -6.89 2.12 32.27
C VAL A 7 -5.64 1.50 31.67
N THR A 8 -4.98 0.57 32.37
CA THR A 8 -3.81 -0.13 31.83
C THR A 8 -4.17 -0.97 30.60
N ALA A 9 -5.30 -1.66 30.60
CA ALA A 9 -5.75 -2.42 29.43
C ALA A 9 -6.04 -1.51 28.23
N ALA A 10 -6.71 -0.38 28.45
CA ALA A 10 -6.99 0.59 27.39
C ALA A 10 -5.70 1.19 26.78
N VAL A 11 -4.71 1.48 27.61
CA VAL A 11 -3.40 1.98 27.16
C VAL A 11 -2.67 0.94 26.32
N LEU A 12 -2.69 -0.34 26.73
CA LEU A 12 -2.06 -1.42 25.97
C LEU A 12 -2.70 -1.63 24.59
N VAL A 13 -4.03 -1.60 24.52
CA VAL A 13 -4.77 -1.71 23.24
C VAL A 13 -4.42 -0.56 22.30
N LEU A 14 -4.35 0.68 22.82
CA LEU A 14 -3.96 1.84 22.02
C LEU A 14 -2.52 1.72 21.50
N LEU A 15 -1.60 1.21 22.31
CA LEU A 15 -0.20 0.99 21.91
C LEU A 15 -0.08 -0.03 20.76
N GLU A 16 -0.84 -1.12 20.79
CA GLU A 16 -0.83 -2.12 19.69
C GLU A 16 -1.36 -1.56 18.38
N ILE A 17 -2.41 -0.73 18.43
CA ILE A 17 -2.96 -0.10 17.22
C ILE A 17 -1.94 0.86 16.59
N PHE A 18 -1.21 1.62 17.39
CA PHE A 18 -0.17 2.54 16.90
C PHE A 18 1.11 1.83 16.45
N ALA A 19 1.42 0.66 17.01
CA ALA A 19 2.56 -0.16 16.61
C ALA A 19 2.31 -0.99 15.34
N ALA A 20 1.08 -1.00 14.81
CA ALA A 20 0.76 -1.68 13.56
C ALA A 20 1.59 -1.08 12.42
N SER A 21 2.53 -1.89 11.90
CA SER A 21 3.35 -1.50 10.75
C SER A 21 2.47 -1.27 9.52
N TYR A 22 2.38 -0.03 9.06
CA TYR A 22 1.72 0.31 7.81
C TYR A 22 2.46 -0.40 6.67
N SER A 23 1.78 -1.30 5.96
CA SER A 23 2.32 -1.89 4.74
C SER A 23 2.51 -0.77 3.72
N SER A 24 3.76 -0.56 3.28
CA SER A 24 4.06 0.43 2.26
C SER A 24 3.35 0.04 0.95
N ALA A 25 2.49 0.93 0.47
CA ALA A 25 1.80 0.74 -0.80
C ALA A 25 2.84 0.63 -1.93
N ARG A 26 3.08 -0.59 -2.42
CA ARG A 26 3.95 -0.82 -3.57
C ARG A 26 3.26 -0.27 -4.81
N MET A 27 4.00 0.51 -5.60
CA MET A 27 3.52 0.97 -6.90
C MET A 27 3.28 -0.25 -7.80
N ILE A 28 2.02 -0.58 -8.06
CA ILE A 28 1.59 -1.61 -9.00
C ILE A 28 1.50 -0.99 -10.39
N SER A 29 1.86 -1.77 -11.40
CA SER A 29 1.92 -1.23 -12.74
C SER A 29 0.58 -1.12 -13.46
N PRO A 30 0.47 -0.15 -14.40
CA PRO A 30 -0.73 -0.01 -15.21
C PRO A 30 -0.99 -1.25 -16.08
N GLY A 31 0.03 -2.01 -16.47
CA GLY A 31 -0.16 -3.23 -17.28
C GLY A 31 -0.69 -4.43 -16.50
N ASN A 32 -0.68 -4.36 -15.16
CA ASN A 32 -1.05 -5.48 -14.32
C ASN A 32 -2.59 -5.65 -14.29
N PRO A 33 -3.14 -6.76 -14.83
CA PRO A 33 -4.57 -6.99 -14.84
C PRO A 33 -5.13 -7.17 -13.43
N TYR A 34 -4.29 -7.51 -12.47
CA TYR A 34 -4.68 -7.72 -11.08
C TYR A 34 -4.60 -6.44 -10.22
N ARG A 35 -4.25 -5.28 -10.81
CA ARG A 35 -3.99 -4.03 -10.06
C ARG A 35 -5.17 -3.47 -9.28
N SER A 36 -6.40 -3.76 -9.72
CA SER A 36 -7.64 -3.18 -9.16
C SER A 36 -8.36 -4.11 -8.19
N PHE A 37 -7.93 -5.36 -8.04
CA PHE A 37 -8.52 -6.26 -7.05
C PHE A 37 -7.98 -5.87 -5.68
N ASN A 38 -8.71 -5.01 -4.98
CA ASN A 38 -8.38 -4.57 -3.63
C ASN A 38 -9.22 -5.36 -2.62
N ILE A 39 -8.78 -6.57 -2.33
CA ILE A 39 -9.24 -7.35 -1.17
C ILE A 39 -8.39 -6.85 -0.01
N SER A 40 -8.96 -6.02 0.85
CA SER A 40 -8.33 -5.36 2.02
C SER A 40 -7.06 -6.08 2.51
N GLY A 41 -5.88 -5.63 2.07
CA GLY A 41 -4.60 -6.30 2.35
C GLY A 41 -3.66 -6.40 1.15
N ILE A 42 -2.77 -7.39 1.20
CA ILE A 42 -1.75 -7.65 0.18
C ILE A 42 -2.35 -8.45 -0.99
N ASN A 43 -2.32 -7.88 -2.19
CA ASN A 43 -2.72 -8.59 -3.42
C ASN A 43 -1.55 -9.43 -3.97
N TYR A 44 -1.50 -10.71 -3.59
CA TYR A 44 -0.47 -11.66 -4.00
C TYR A 44 -0.47 -11.97 -5.50
N GLY A 45 -1.64 -12.00 -6.15
CA GLY A 45 -1.75 -12.22 -7.60
C GLY A 45 -1.10 -11.07 -8.38
N SER A 46 -1.34 -9.83 -7.95
CA SER A 46 -0.67 -8.64 -8.45
C SER A 46 0.84 -8.73 -8.23
N MET A 47 1.31 -9.09 -7.03
CA MET A 47 2.74 -9.24 -6.76
C MET A 47 3.41 -10.32 -7.63
N GLN A 48 2.74 -11.45 -7.84
CA GLN A 48 3.26 -12.54 -8.66
C GLN A 48 3.38 -12.10 -10.12
N TRP A 49 2.35 -11.43 -10.65
CA TRP A 49 2.40 -10.88 -12.00
C TRP A 49 3.53 -9.86 -12.16
N GLU A 50 3.72 -8.95 -11.19
CA GLU A 50 4.84 -7.99 -11.20
C GLU A 50 6.19 -8.71 -11.22
N ARG A 51 6.37 -9.76 -10.42
CA ARG A 51 7.64 -10.53 -10.39
C ARG A 51 7.95 -11.16 -11.74
N THR A 52 6.94 -11.73 -12.40
CA THR A 52 7.11 -12.37 -13.72
C THR A 52 7.30 -11.36 -14.86
N ASN A 53 6.67 -10.19 -14.79
CA ASN A 53 6.66 -9.22 -15.89
C ASN A 53 7.63 -8.05 -15.70
N ARG A 54 8.37 -8.00 -14.58
CA ARG A 54 9.35 -6.94 -14.24
C ARG A 54 10.46 -6.71 -15.27
N GLY A 55 10.69 -7.62 -16.21
CA GLY A 55 11.61 -7.44 -17.35
C GLY A 55 10.96 -6.97 -18.66
N ARG A 56 9.63 -7.00 -18.78
CA ARG A 56 8.90 -6.61 -20.00
C ARG A 56 8.32 -5.21 -19.93
N THR A 57 7.99 -4.75 -18.73
CA THR A 57 7.46 -3.42 -18.48
C THR A 57 8.61 -2.45 -18.24
N ASN A 58 9.14 -1.90 -19.33
CA ASN A 58 9.90 -0.64 -19.29
C ASN A 58 8.99 0.44 -18.71
N TYR A 59 9.03 0.66 -17.40
CA TYR A 59 8.38 1.80 -16.77
C TYR A 59 9.08 3.06 -17.23
N ARG A 60 8.66 3.58 -18.39
CA ARG A 60 8.78 5.01 -18.69
C ARG A 60 8.10 5.70 -17.52
N HIS A 61 8.92 6.29 -16.65
CA HIS A 61 8.49 7.37 -15.78
C HIS A 61 7.72 8.34 -16.66
N ARG A 62 6.40 8.26 -16.65
CA ARG A 62 5.54 9.25 -17.31
C ARG A 62 5.55 10.45 -16.39
N SER A 63 6.69 11.14 -16.37
CA SER A 63 6.78 12.49 -15.86
C SER A 63 5.72 13.27 -16.62
N ASN A 64 4.74 13.75 -15.88
CA ASN A 64 3.67 14.60 -16.36
C ASN A 64 4.31 15.90 -16.88
N SER A 65 4.74 15.92 -18.14
CA SER A 65 5.05 17.15 -18.88
C SER A 65 3.74 17.80 -19.36
N PHE A 66 2.79 17.99 -18.44
CA PHE A 66 1.75 19.00 -18.62
C PHE A 66 2.37 20.37 -18.32
N ARG A 67 3.32 20.78 -19.15
CA ARG A 67 3.88 22.14 -19.11
C ARG A 67 3.74 22.74 -20.50
N TYR A 68 2.87 23.75 -20.55
CA TYR A 68 2.75 24.78 -21.59
C TYR A 68 2.11 24.36 -22.91
N ARG A 69 0.78 24.16 -22.87
CA ARG A 69 -0.08 24.43 -24.04
C ARG A 69 -1.16 25.45 -23.68
N ARG A 70 -0.71 26.64 -23.28
CA ARG A 70 -1.52 27.86 -23.22
C ARG A 70 -0.64 29.05 -23.56
N ARG A 71 -0.55 29.36 -24.85
CA ARG A 71 -0.57 30.72 -25.38
C ARG A 71 -1.27 30.66 -26.71
#